data_AF-A0A962XKN5-F1
#
_entry.id   AF-A0A962XKN5-F1
#
_cell.length_a   1.000
_cell.length_b   1.000
_cell.length_c   1.000
_cell.angle_alpha   90.00
_cell.angle_beta   90.00
_cell.angle_gamma   90.00
#
_symmetry.space_group_name_H-M   'P 1'
#
loop_
_entity.id
_entity.type
_entity.pdbx_description
1 polymer ?
#
loop_
_entity_poly.entity_id
_entity_poly.type
_entity_poly.pdbx_seq_one_letter_code
_entity_poly.pdbx_strand_id
1 'polypeptide(L)'
;MDRGDEIWTGPESAVAIRFPNGSQLYLRSGSHVRIGSIFAFAGELFVRVKGAFQVDTEFVTAGAEGTGWVMKVSPNGNTLCTVLEGRVQVASKRNYWRPLLVTADRQNVTRRRSRYTRMMLAPQRELNKMRYWISQIDRLTHESQPLTKDYQDDRPPPFHFYFNFSPSRQGTDRYPRPEQPPRRPDPEPSHDTVY
;
A
#
# COMPACT_ATOMS: atom_id res chain seq x y z
N MET A 1 -16.25 -14.12 -11.12
CA MET A 1 -15.48 -13.85 -9.90
C MET A 1 -16.25 -12.83 -9.11
N ASP A 2 -16.69 -13.22 -7.94
CA ASP A 2 -17.49 -12.41 -7.05
C ASP A 2 -16.62 -11.83 -5.92
N ARG A 3 -17.18 -10.89 -5.16
CA ARG A 3 -16.46 -10.28 -4.03
C ARG A 3 -16.26 -11.34 -2.95
N GLY A 4 -15.02 -11.48 -2.49
CA GLY A 4 -14.65 -12.42 -1.43
C GLY A 4 -14.05 -13.73 -1.96
N ASP A 5 -13.98 -13.93 -3.27
CA ASP A 5 -13.38 -15.11 -3.88
C ASP A 5 -11.92 -15.27 -3.41
N GLU A 6 -11.57 -16.48 -3.01
CA GLU A 6 -10.21 -16.84 -2.61
C GLU A 6 -9.55 -17.71 -3.67
N ILE A 7 -8.28 -17.41 -3.93
CA ILE A 7 -7.48 -18.11 -4.94
C ILE A 7 -6.20 -18.59 -4.28
N TRP A 8 -5.93 -19.88 -4.40
CA TRP A 8 -4.67 -20.51 -4.01
C TRP A 8 -3.93 -21.00 -5.25
N THR A 9 -2.63 -20.72 -5.32
CA THR A 9 -1.75 -21.33 -6.31
C THR A 9 -0.97 -22.47 -5.68
N GLY A 10 -1.12 -23.67 -6.23
CA GLY A 10 -0.32 -24.84 -5.85
C GLY A 10 1.16 -24.71 -6.26
N PRO A 11 1.99 -25.70 -5.91
CA PRO A 11 3.37 -25.78 -6.40
C PRO A 11 3.43 -25.70 -7.93
N GLU A 12 4.43 -24.98 -8.45
CA GLU A 12 4.69 -24.83 -9.90
C GLU A 12 3.55 -24.24 -10.73
N SER A 13 2.49 -23.74 -10.09
CA SER A 13 1.36 -23.09 -10.76
C SER A 13 1.47 -21.57 -10.71
N ALA A 14 0.87 -20.90 -11.68
CA ALA A 14 0.68 -19.46 -11.66
C ALA A 14 -0.74 -19.14 -12.10
N VAL A 15 -1.29 -18.04 -11.61
CA VAL A 15 -2.62 -17.56 -12.00
C VAL A 15 -2.48 -16.15 -12.56
N ALA A 16 -3.15 -15.89 -13.68
CA ALA A 16 -3.27 -14.57 -14.25
C ALA A 16 -4.73 -14.13 -14.24
N ILE A 17 -5.01 -13.00 -13.60
CA ILE A 17 -6.33 -12.39 -13.51
C ILE A 17 -6.30 -11.10 -14.31
N ARG A 18 -7.21 -10.97 -15.26
CA ARG A 18 -7.40 -9.77 -16.07
C ARG A 18 -8.75 -9.16 -15.69
N PHE A 19 -8.73 -7.92 -15.24
CA PHE A 19 -9.93 -7.17 -14.93
C PHE A 19 -10.45 -6.45 -16.19
N PRO A 20 -11.77 -6.24 -16.34
CA PRO A 20 -12.33 -5.54 -17.50
C PRO A 20 -11.77 -4.13 -17.73
N ASN A 21 -11.33 -3.45 -16.66
CA ASN A 21 -10.68 -2.13 -16.74
C ASN A 21 -9.24 -2.17 -17.28
N GLY A 22 -8.75 -3.34 -17.70
CA GLY A 22 -7.40 -3.55 -18.22
C GLY A 22 -6.32 -3.72 -17.14
N SER A 23 -6.68 -3.75 -15.86
CA SER A 23 -5.74 -4.11 -14.79
C SER A 23 -5.44 -5.60 -14.80
N GLN A 24 -4.23 -5.96 -14.40
CA GLN A 24 -3.72 -7.33 -14.43
C GLN A 24 -3.10 -7.67 -13.08
N LEU A 25 -3.38 -8.88 -12.60
CA LEU A 25 -2.78 -9.43 -11.38
C LEU A 25 -2.25 -10.83 -11.67
N TYR A 26 -0.96 -11.05 -11.42
CA TYR A 26 -0.32 -12.36 -11.59
C TYR A 26 0.13 -12.90 -10.23
N LEU A 27 -0.24 -14.14 -9.91
CA LEU A 27 0.13 -14.83 -8.69
C LEU A 27 1.19 -15.87 -9.02
N ARG A 28 2.30 -15.87 -8.29
CA ARG A 28 3.28 -16.96 -8.31
C ARG A 28 2.77 -18.17 -7.54
N SER A 29 3.44 -19.30 -7.70
CA SER A 29 3.22 -20.54 -6.95
C SER A 29 3.28 -20.32 -5.44
N GLY A 30 2.44 -21.02 -4.69
CA GLY A 30 2.39 -20.94 -3.23
C GLY A 30 1.84 -19.59 -2.71
N SER A 31 0.98 -18.93 -3.49
CA SER A 31 0.35 -17.66 -3.13
C SER A 31 -1.13 -17.86 -2.82
N HIS A 32 -1.65 -16.99 -1.96
CA HIS A 32 -3.06 -16.89 -1.62
C HIS A 32 -3.50 -15.44 -1.73
N VAL A 33 -4.60 -15.20 -2.42
CA VAL A 33 -5.22 -13.88 -2.50
C VAL A 33 -6.73 -14.00 -2.35
N ARG A 34 -7.32 -13.00 -1.70
CA ARG A 34 -8.76 -12.79 -1.67
C ARG A 34 -9.14 -11.60 -2.56
N ILE A 35 -9.99 -11.82 -3.55
CA ILE A 35 -10.41 -10.81 -4.54
C ILE A 35 -11.63 -10.04 -4.03
N GLY A 36 -11.59 -8.70 -4.01
CA GLY A 36 -12.74 -7.88 -3.61
C GLY A 36 -12.35 -6.67 -2.76
N SER A 37 -13.18 -6.31 -1.77
CA SER A 37 -13.10 -5.01 -1.09
C SER A 37 -11.89 -4.81 -0.17
N ILE A 38 -11.08 -5.82 0.11
CA ILE A 38 -9.77 -5.68 0.77
C ILE A 38 -8.90 -6.87 0.36
N PHE A 39 -7.96 -6.67 -0.56
CA PHE A 39 -7.11 -7.74 -1.11
C PHE A 39 -6.07 -8.18 -0.08
N ALA A 40 -6.49 -9.05 0.85
CA ALA A 40 -5.60 -9.79 1.73
C ALA A 40 -4.74 -10.74 0.89
N PHE A 41 -3.43 -10.78 1.18
CA PHE A 41 -2.48 -11.53 0.37
C PHE A 41 -1.32 -12.12 1.16
N ALA A 42 -0.92 -13.34 0.78
CA ALA A 42 0.33 -13.99 1.14
C ALA A 42 0.99 -14.63 -0.10
N GLY A 43 2.33 -14.64 -0.18
CA GLY A 43 3.07 -15.20 -1.32
C GLY A 43 3.77 -14.14 -2.17
N GLU A 44 3.79 -14.30 -3.50
CA GLU A 44 4.35 -13.31 -4.45
C GLU A 44 3.34 -12.96 -5.56
N LEU A 45 3.03 -11.67 -5.70
CA LEU A 45 2.10 -11.15 -6.70
C LEU A 45 2.73 -10.01 -7.49
N PHE A 46 2.36 -9.93 -8.76
CA PHE A 46 2.55 -8.76 -9.59
C PHE A 46 1.19 -8.10 -9.86
N VAL A 47 1.17 -6.76 -9.83
CA VAL A 47 0.00 -5.93 -10.14
C VAL A 47 0.38 -4.89 -11.17
N ARG A 48 -0.43 -4.77 -12.22
CA ARG A 48 -0.41 -3.68 -13.20
C ARG A 48 -1.80 -3.06 -13.26
N VAL A 49 -1.93 -1.78 -12.93
CA VAL A 49 -3.25 -1.14 -12.78
C VAL A 49 -3.38 0.07 -13.70
N LYS A 50 -4.56 0.25 -14.30
CA LYS A 50 -4.93 1.43 -15.12
C LYS A 50 -5.73 2.49 -14.35
N GLY A 51 -5.82 2.35 -13.03
CA GLY A 51 -6.51 3.25 -12.12
C GLY A 51 -6.13 2.96 -10.67
N ALA A 52 -6.90 3.48 -9.72
CA ALA A 52 -6.67 3.23 -8.29
C ALA A 52 -6.80 1.75 -7.94
N PHE A 53 -5.83 1.24 -7.18
CA PHE A 53 -5.78 -0.14 -6.72
C PHE A 53 -5.06 -0.24 -5.38
N GLN A 54 -5.52 -1.13 -4.50
CA GLN A 54 -4.94 -1.32 -3.18
C GLN A 54 -4.75 -2.81 -2.88
N VAL A 55 -3.57 -3.15 -2.38
CA VAL A 55 -3.26 -4.46 -1.81
C VAL A 55 -3.04 -4.29 -0.32
N ASP A 56 -3.66 -5.19 0.43
CA ASP A 56 -3.60 -5.22 1.87
C ASP A 56 -2.92 -6.50 2.33
N THR A 57 -1.96 -6.37 3.23
CA THR A 57 -1.39 -7.51 3.95
C THR A 57 -1.84 -7.42 5.40
N GLU A 58 -1.34 -8.32 6.25
CA GLU A 58 -1.55 -8.19 7.70
C GLU A 58 -0.93 -6.89 8.25
N PHE A 59 0.17 -6.40 7.66
CA PHE A 59 0.99 -5.32 8.25
C PHE A 59 1.03 -4.03 7.43
N VAL A 60 0.84 -4.15 6.13
CA VAL A 60 1.09 -3.09 5.15
C VAL A 60 -0.09 -2.95 4.21
N THR A 61 -0.46 -1.72 3.93
CA THR A 61 -1.33 -1.34 2.82
C THR A 61 -0.46 -0.70 1.73
N ALA A 62 -0.60 -1.18 0.50
CA ALA A 62 0.08 -0.64 -0.67
C ALA A 62 -0.96 -0.19 -1.69
N GLY A 63 -1.06 1.12 -1.90
CA GLY A 63 -1.99 1.76 -2.81
C GLY A 63 -1.25 2.36 -4.00
N ALA A 64 -1.82 2.23 -5.19
CA ALA A 64 -1.21 2.75 -6.40
C ALA A 64 -2.25 3.13 -7.45
N GLU A 65 -1.85 4.02 -8.36
CA GLU A 65 -2.66 4.47 -9.48
C GLU A 65 -1.80 4.48 -10.74
N GLY A 66 -2.19 3.72 -11.77
CA GLY A 66 -1.45 3.70 -13.03
C GLY A 66 -0.04 3.10 -12.94
N THR A 67 0.15 1.99 -12.21
CA THR A 67 1.49 1.47 -11.87
C THR A 67 1.66 -0.02 -12.07
N GLY A 68 2.91 -0.43 -12.23
CA GLY A 68 3.36 -1.83 -12.23
C GLY A 68 4.28 -2.11 -11.05
N TRP A 69 3.92 -3.07 -10.19
CA TRP A 69 4.71 -3.39 -9.00
C TRP A 69 4.52 -4.82 -8.52
N VAL A 70 5.46 -5.29 -7.70
CA VAL A 70 5.49 -6.64 -7.12
C VAL A 70 5.40 -6.54 -5.60
N MET A 71 4.47 -7.28 -5.00
CA MET A 71 4.42 -7.52 -3.56
C MET A 71 4.87 -8.95 -3.27
N LYS A 72 5.77 -9.10 -2.32
CA LYS A 72 6.13 -10.39 -1.74
C LYS A 72 5.93 -10.37 -0.24
N VAL A 73 5.16 -11.33 0.26
CA VAL A 73 4.93 -11.57 1.68
C VAL A 73 5.52 -12.93 2.02
N SER A 74 6.60 -12.91 2.80
CA SER A 74 7.24 -14.13 3.29
C SER A 74 6.38 -14.79 4.38
N PRO A 75 6.50 -16.10 4.63
CA PRO A 75 5.75 -16.80 5.69
C PRO A 75 5.95 -16.20 7.10
N ASN A 76 7.10 -15.57 7.34
CA ASN A 76 7.38 -14.84 8.59
C ASN A 76 6.75 -13.44 8.65
N GLY A 77 5.90 -13.06 7.69
CA GLY A 77 5.22 -11.78 7.63
C GLY A 77 6.07 -10.61 7.14
N ASN A 78 7.30 -10.85 6.68
CA ASN A 78 8.11 -9.79 6.05
C ASN A 78 7.54 -9.46 4.68
N THR A 79 7.38 -8.16 4.41
CA THR A 79 6.84 -7.66 3.15
C THR A 79 7.93 -6.95 2.36
N LEU A 80 8.01 -7.27 1.07
CA LEU A 80 8.85 -6.58 0.09
C LEU A 80 7.94 -6.04 -1.00
N CYS A 81 7.94 -4.72 -1.18
CA CYS A 81 7.20 -4.03 -2.23
C CYS A 81 8.21 -3.44 -3.22
N THR A 82 8.29 -3.97 -4.43
CA THR A 82 9.20 -3.50 -5.49
C THR A 82 8.40 -2.85 -6.60
N VAL A 83 8.73 -1.60 -6.94
CA VAL A 83 8.02 -0.85 -7.98
C VAL A 83 8.78 -0.96 -9.28
N LEU A 84 8.12 -1.47 -10.33
CA LEU A 84 8.72 -1.62 -11.66
C LEU A 84 8.43 -0.42 -12.56
N GLU A 85 7.31 0.25 -12.33
CA GLU A 85 6.84 1.42 -13.08
C GLU A 85 5.93 2.29 -12.20
N GLY A 86 6.10 3.61 -12.29
CA GLY A 86 5.29 4.58 -11.57
C GLY A 86 5.68 4.72 -10.09
N ARG A 87 4.67 4.78 -9.22
CA ARG A 87 4.83 5.02 -7.77
C ARG A 87 3.76 4.31 -6.93
N VAL A 88 4.17 3.70 -5.84
CA VAL A 88 3.28 3.02 -4.89
C VAL A 88 3.40 3.70 -3.53
N GLN A 89 2.27 4.08 -2.94
CA GLN A 89 2.22 4.53 -1.56
C GLN A 89 2.10 3.31 -0.65
N VAL A 90 3.08 3.13 0.22
CA VAL A 90 3.15 2.03 1.18
C VAL A 90 2.91 2.62 2.57
N ALA A 91 2.01 2.04 3.35
CA ALA A 91 1.62 2.51 4.68
C ALA A 91 1.53 1.37 5.69
N SER A 92 1.89 1.64 6.94
CA SER A 92 1.70 0.68 8.04
C SER A 92 0.23 0.64 8.45
N LYS A 93 -0.39 -0.55 8.47
CA LYS A 93 -1.76 -0.69 8.98
C LYS A 93 -1.93 -0.27 10.43
N ARG A 94 -0.86 -0.34 11.22
CA ARG A 94 -0.85 0.05 12.64
C ARG A 94 -0.23 1.43 12.88
N ASN A 95 -0.02 2.22 11.81
CA ASN A 95 0.59 3.55 11.88
C ASN A 95 1.96 3.58 12.59
N TYR A 96 2.74 2.50 12.50
CA TYR A 96 4.06 2.45 13.13
C TYR A 96 5.09 3.37 12.46
N TRP A 97 4.88 3.70 11.19
CA TRP A 97 5.71 4.60 10.41
C TRP A 97 4.82 5.35 9.41
N ARG A 98 5.27 6.56 9.04
CA ARG A 98 4.54 7.43 8.10
C ARG A 98 4.50 6.80 6.70
N PRO A 99 3.41 6.95 5.93
CA PRO A 99 3.34 6.45 4.57
C PRO A 99 4.54 6.89 3.73
N LEU A 100 5.06 5.96 2.93
CA LEU A 100 6.21 6.17 2.06
C LEU A 100 5.79 6.04 0.60
N LEU A 101 6.31 6.92 -0.24
CA LEU A 101 6.15 6.82 -1.68
C LEU A 101 7.34 6.07 -2.28
N VAL A 102 7.12 4.84 -2.73
CA VAL A 102 8.13 4.02 -3.42
C VAL A 102 8.02 4.28 -4.91
N THR A 103 9.10 4.68 -5.56
CA THR A 103 9.14 4.97 -7.01
C THR A 103 9.74 3.80 -7.78
N ALA A 104 9.66 3.84 -9.11
CA ALA A 104 10.28 2.88 -10.01
C ALA A 104 11.73 2.51 -9.63
N ASP A 105 12.04 1.22 -9.80
CA ASP A 105 13.32 0.56 -9.51
C ASP A 105 13.76 0.64 -8.04
N ARG A 106 12.85 1.04 -7.14
CA ARG A 106 13.04 0.97 -5.69
C ARG A 106 12.20 -0.13 -5.08
N GLN A 107 12.64 -0.56 -3.91
CA GLN A 107 11.91 -1.49 -3.07
C GLN A 107 11.80 -0.99 -1.64
N ASN A 108 10.67 -1.29 -1.01
CA ASN A 108 10.44 -1.11 0.41
C ASN A 108 10.44 -2.47 1.12
N VAL A 109 11.28 -2.61 2.14
CA VAL A 109 11.37 -3.78 2.99
C VAL A 109 10.79 -3.46 4.36
N THR A 110 9.76 -4.20 4.75
CA THR A 110 9.18 -4.12 6.08
C THR A 110 9.28 -5.49 6.75
N ARG A 111 9.80 -5.50 7.99
CA ARG A 111 9.81 -6.71 8.82
C ARG A 111 8.56 -6.77 9.67
N ARG A 112 8.05 -7.98 9.92
CA ARG A 112 6.90 -8.18 10.82
C ARG A 112 7.14 -7.50 12.17
N ARG A 113 6.14 -6.74 12.64
CA ARG A 113 6.17 -5.96 13.91
C ARG A 113 7.29 -4.92 14.03
N SER A 114 8.01 -4.62 12.96
CA SER A 114 9.02 -3.57 12.97
C SER A 114 8.34 -2.19 13.01
N ARG A 115 8.88 -1.31 13.86
CA ARG A 115 8.53 0.12 13.84
C ARG A 115 9.20 0.90 12.73
N TYR A 116 10.11 0.23 12.01
CA TYR A 116 10.87 0.81 10.91
C TYR A 116 10.60 0.06 9.62
N THR A 117 10.67 0.80 8.52
CA THR A 117 10.68 0.26 7.17
C THR A 117 11.89 0.84 6.45
N ARG A 118 12.41 0.11 5.45
CA ARG A 118 13.61 0.53 4.73
C ARG A 118 13.32 0.58 3.24
N MET A 119 13.47 1.76 2.66
CA MET A 119 13.51 1.94 1.21
C MET A 119 14.94 1.81 0.71
N MET A 120 15.12 1.13 -0.42
CA MET A 120 16.41 0.98 -1.09
C MET A 120 16.21 0.81 -2.60
N LEU A 121 17.29 0.91 -3.36
CA LEU A 121 17.28 0.47 -4.76
C LEU A 121 17.03 -1.04 -4.82
N ALA A 122 16.20 -1.45 -5.77
CA ALA A 122 16.01 -2.87 -6.05
C ALA A 122 17.25 -3.39 -6.81
N PRO A 123 17.78 -4.58 -6.46
CA PRO A 123 18.90 -5.15 -7.20
C PRO A 123 18.53 -5.40 -8.65
N GLN A 124 19.38 -4.97 -9.60
CA GLN A 124 19.08 -5.10 -11.04
C GLN A 124 18.78 -6.53 -11.47
N ARG A 125 19.48 -7.52 -10.87
CA ARG A 125 19.23 -8.94 -11.11
C ARG A 125 17.81 -9.35 -10.75
N GLU A 126 17.27 -8.83 -9.64
CA GLU A 126 15.91 -9.14 -9.20
C GLU A 126 14.86 -8.44 -10.09
N LEU A 127 15.10 -7.18 -10.47
CA LEU A 127 14.26 -6.47 -11.44
C LEU A 127 14.17 -7.23 -12.77
N ASN A 128 15.31 -7.70 -13.29
CA ASN A 128 15.36 -8.46 -14.54
C ASN A 128 14.59 -9.78 -14.42
N LYS A 129 14.72 -10.51 -13.30
CA LYS A 129 13.95 -11.74 -13.04
C LYS A 129 12.44 -11.48 -13.00
N MET A 130 12.02 -10.40 -12.32
CA MET A 130 10.60 -10.01 -12.25
C MET A 130 10.07 -9.69 -13.64
N ARG A 131 10.74 -8.82 -14.39
CA ARG A 131 10.36 -8.44 -15.77
C ARG A 131 10.32 -9.64 -16.70
N TYR A 132 11.29 -10.55 -16.60
CA TYR A 132 11.31 -11.79 -17.39
C TYR A 132 10.13 -12.71 -17.07
N TRP A 133 9.82 -12.92 -15.79
CA TRP A 133 8.67 -13.75 -15.42
C TRP A 133 7.34 -13.13 -15.86
N ILE A 134 7.18 -11.81 -15.69
CA ILE A 134 6.01 -11.08 -16.16
C ILE A 134 5.86 -11.24 -17.68
N SER A 135 6.95 -11.15 -18.45
CA SER A 135 6.89 -11.33 -19.90
C SER A 135 6.53 -12.76 -20.31
N GLN A 136 6.91 -13.79 -19.53
CA GLN A 136 6.44 -15.16 -19.78
C GLN A 136 4.92 -15.26 -19.65
N ILE A 137 4.36 -14.72 -18.57
CA ILE A 137 2.91 -14.75 -18.33
C ILE A 137 2.18 -13.90 -19.38
N ASP A 138 2.70 -12.73 -19.74
CA ASP A 138 2.13 -11.87 -20.78
C ASP A 138 2.04 -12.60 -22.12
N ARG A 139 3.06 -13.40 -22.49
CA ARG A 139 3.05 -14.23 -23.72
C ARG A 139 2.01 -15.33 -23.67
N LEU A 140 2.02 -16.15 -22.61
CA LEU A 140 1.07 -17.27 -22.45
C LEU A 140 -0.39 -16.78 -22.47
N THR A 141 -0.65 -15.63 -21.85
CA THR A 141 -1.99 -15.07 -21.77
C THR A 141 -2.41 -14.31 -23.03
N HIS A 142 -1.48 -13.89 -23.90
CA HIS A 142 -1.81 -13.39 -25.25
C HIS A 142 -2.14 -14.52 -26.21
N GLU A 143 -1.40 -15.63 -26.17
CA GLU A 143 -1.60 -16.79 -27.05
C GLU A 143 -2.93 -17.52 -26.76
N SER A 144 -3.46 -17.40 -25.54
CA SER A 144 -4.67 -18.09 -25.09
C SER A 144 -5.99 -17.40 -25.44
N GLN A 145 -5.98 -16.32 -26.24
CA GLN A 145 -7.18 -15.51 -26.49
C GLN A 145 -7.82 -15.82 -27.86
N PRO A 146 -8.94 -16.57 -27.93
CA PRO A 146 -9.78 -16.54 -29.13
C PRO A 146 -10.37 -15.13 -29.32
N LEU A 147 -10.44 -14.69 -30.58
CA LEU A 147 -11.10 -13.44 -31.00
C LEU A 147 -12.59 -13.52 -30.63
N THR A 148 -13.00 -12.96 -29.49
CA THR A 148 -14.40 -12.60 -29.26
C THR A 148 -14.52 -11.08 -29.15
N LYS A 149 -15.14 -10.53 -30.20
CA LYS A 149 -15.62 -9.16 -30.33
C LYS A 149 -16.60 -8.79 -29.21
N ASP A 150 -16.54 -7.51 -28.86
CA ASP A 150 -17.62 -6.67 -28.31
C ASP A 150 -18.31 -7.12 -27.02
N TYR A 151 -17.80 -6.61 -25.90
CA TYR A 151 -18.64 -6.19 -24.77
C TYR A 151 -18.19 -4.80 -24.32
N GLN A 152 -18.77 -3.77 -24.94
CA GLN A 152 -18.81 -2.42 -24.39
C GLN A 152 -19.88 -2.41 -23.30
N ASP A 153 -19.48 -2.63 -22.05
CA ASP A 153 -20.29 -2.28 -20.89
C ASP A 153 -19.79 -0.91 -20.39
N ASP A 154 -20.37 0.17 -20.91
CA ASP A 154 -20.08 1.57 -20.54
C ASP A 154 -20.60 1.92 -19.13
N ARG A 155 -20.71 0.94 -18.23
CA ARG A 155 -21.00 1.18 -16.82
C ARG A 155 -19.71 1.55 -16.10
N PRO A 156 -19.63 2.74 -15.46
CA PRO A 156 -18.55 3.00 -14.53
C PRO A 156 -18.57 1.90 -13.45
N PRO A 157 -17.43 1.30 -13.12
CA PRO A 157 -17.41 0.24 -12.11
C PRO A 157 -17.95 0.81 -10.78
N PRO A 158 -18.79 0.07 -10.02
CA PRO A 158 -19.55 0.60 -8.89
C PRO A 158 -18.69 0.76 -7.61
N PHE A 159 -17.42 1.13 -7.77
CA PHE A 159 -16.47 1.27 -6.67
C PHE A 159 -16.13 2.75 -6.47
N HIS A 160 -16.78 3.37 -5.50
CA HIS A 160 -16.28 4.59 -4.90
C HIS A 160 -15.09 4.23 -4.00
N PHE A 161 -13.87 4.55 -4.45
CA PHE A 161 -12.69 4.46 -3.59
C PHE A 161 -12.72 5.65 -2.62
N TYR A 162 -13.19 5.39 -1.39
CA TYR A 162 -12.96 6.31 -0.29
C TYR A 162 -11.52 6.14 0.18
N PHE A 163 -10.63 6.94 -0.38
CA PHE A 163 -9.38 7.21 0.29
C PHE A 163 -9.73 7.98 1.56
N ASN A 164 -9.78 7.30 2.71
CA ASN A 164 -9.72 7.99 3.99
C ASN A 164 -8.29 8.51 4.17
N PHE A 165 -7.96 9.55 3.41
CA PHE A 165 -6.91 10.47 3.76
C PHE A 165 -7.42 11.23 4.98
N SER A 166 -7.07 10.78 6.18
CA SER A 166 -6.90 11.75 7.24
C SER A 166 -5.61 12.49 6.90
N PRO A 167 -5.64 13.74 6.37
CA PRO A 167 -4.51 14.59 6.60
C PRO A 167 -4.40 14.64 8.12
N SER A 168 -3.34 14.08 8.68
CA SER A 168 -2.88 14.55 9.98
C SER A 168 -2.66 16.05 9.76
N ARG A 169 -3.68 16.84 10.15
CA ARG A 169 -3.61 18.29 10.19
C ARG A 169 -2.26 18.62 10.79
N GLN A 170 -1.41 19.29 10.02
CA GLN A 170 -0.45 20.18 10.63
C GLN A 170 -1.28 21.10 11.50
N GLY A 171 -1.24 20.87 12.80
CA GLY A 171 -1.76 21.78 13.79
C GLY A 171 -0.89 23.03 13.76
N THR A 172 -1.20 23.94 12.86
CA THR A 172 -1.02 25.36 13.10
C THR A 172 -2.39 25.90 13.45
N ASP A 173 -2.93 25.45 14.58
CA ASP A 173 -3.94 26.20 15.30
C ASP A 173 -3.36 26.54 16.66
N ARG A 174 -3.34 27.85 16.89
CA ARG A 174 -2.92 28.54 18.10
C ARG A 174 -3.72 27.98 19.27
N TYR A 175 -3.05 27.29 20.20
CA TYR A 175 -3.53 27.32 21.57
C TYR A 175 -3.22 28.70 22.14
N PRO A 176 -4.21 29.44 22.69
CA PRO A 176 -3.88 30.54 23.57
C PRO A 176 -3.10 29.96 24.77
N ARG A 177 -2.02 30.65 25.11
CA ARG A 177 -1.25 30.46 26.34
C ARG A 177 -2.23 30.27 27.51
N PRO A 178 -2.08 29.24 28.36
CA PRO A 178 -2.85 29.22 29.60
C PRO A 178 -2.52 30.49 30.38
N GLU A 179 -3.56 31.26 30.73
CA GLU A 179 -3.43 32.39 31.63
C GLU A 179 -2.73 31.91 32.91
N GLN A 180 -1.64 32.59 33.26
CA GLN A 180 -1.04 32.43 34.57
C GLN A 180 -2.13 32.71 35.62
N PRO A 181 -2.27 31.89 36.67
CA PRO A 181 -3.09 32.29 37.81
C PRO A 181 -2.56 33.63 38.34
N PRO A 182 -3.45 34.52 38.81
CA PRO A 182 -3.03 35.82 39.32
C PRO A 182 -1.96 35.63 40.39
N ARG A 183 -0.87 36.39 40.27
CA ARG A 183 0.13 36.49 41.34
C ARG A 183 -0.61 36.91 42.61
N ARG A 184 -0.33 36.22 43.72
CA ARG A 184 -0.78 36.67 45.05
C ARG A 184 -0.37 38.14 45.22
N PRO A 185 -1.23 38.99 45.81
CA PRO A 185 -0.77 40.32 46.21
C PRO A 185 0.42 40.16 47.16
N ASP A 186 1.46 40.96 46.95
CA ASP A 186 2.55 41.10 47.89
C ASP A 186 1.97 41.54 49.26
N PRO A 187 2.53 41.06 50.39
CA PRO A 187 2.11 41.55 51.69
C PRO A 187 2.40 43.06 51.80
N GLU A 188 1.41 43.82 52.25
CA GLU A 188 1.53 45.25 52.54
C GLU A 188 2.74 45.54 53.44
N PRO A 189 3.49 46.62 53.18
CA PRO A 189 4.52 47.07 54.11
C PRO A 189 3.85 47.62 55.37
N SER A 190 4.02 46.92 56.49
CA SER A 190 3.69 47.45 57.81
C SER A 190 4.62 48.63 58.11
N HIS A 191 4.12 49.85 57.95
CA HIS A 191 4.67 51.02 58.60
C HIS A 191 4.06 51.12 59.99
N ASP A 192 4.88 50.83 61.00
CA ASP A 192 4.92 51.53 62.29
C ASP A 192 6.17 51.04 63.05
N THR A 193 6.89 51.76 63.92
CA THR A 193 7.15 53.17 64.23
C THR A 193 8.11 53.07 65.44
N VAL A 194 9.27 53.76 65.39
CA VAL A 194 10.07 54.30 66.53
C VAL A 194 10.67 53.33 67.57
N TYR A 195 12.01 53.39 67.74
CA TYR A 195 12.70 53.98 68.91
C TYR A 195 14.15 54.33 68.56
#